data_AF-A0A0F8YXG8-F1
#
_entry.id   AF-A0A0F8YXG8-F1
#
_cell.length_a   1.000
_cell.length_b   1.000
_cell.length_c   1.000
_cell.angle_alpha   90.00
_cell.angle_beta   90.00
_cell.angle_gamma   90.00
#
_symmetry.space_group_name_H-M   'P 1'
#
loop_
_entity.id
_entity.type
_entity.pdbx_description
1 polymer ?
#
loop_
_entity_poly.entity_id
_entity_poly.type
_entity_poly.pdbx_seq_one_letter_code
_entity_poly.pdbx_strand_id
1 'polypeptide(L)'
;NAILCSFFLLLATRRIISMRSSKDTKFKIFDATIWVLVSSLFYDWAILYLILVFAAIFFYQANDIRNWLVPFAGIFTVYMIAKSILILANQKQFLVTHYQFNFSVDVAYFTYWGHSTKLILFAVITFLTGLLAFVKLGKAGFGRVVTMRLIAFSFVIGLLVNILKLSDNVYPVIITFLPAVILMTKYIESIRRARIREILLIASIIIPFAVLLTGMAIQ
;
A
#
# COMPACT_ATOMS: atom_id res chain seq x y z
N ASN A 1 -8.43 -9.11 9.39
CA ASN A 1 -8.53 -7.70 8.96
C ASN A 1 -7.41 -7.25 8.02
N ALA A 2 -6.13 -7.45 8.37
CA ALA A 2 -5.01 -6.94 7.57
C ALA A 2 -4.97 -7.45 6.11
N ILE A 3 -5.33 -8.73 5.85
CA ILE A 3 -5.41 -9.29 4.49
C ILE A 3 -6.46 -8.56 3.64
N LEU A 4 -7.66 -8.35 4.18
CA LEU A 4 -8.74 -7.63 3.48
C LEU A 4 -8.36 -6.16 3.24
N CYS A 5 -7.76 -5.51 4.24
CA CYS A 5 -7.18 -4.18 4.09
C CYS A 5 -6.21 -4.11 2.91
N SER A 6 -5.21 -5.00 2.86
CA SER A 6 -4.23 -5.09 1.76
C SER A 6 -4.87 -5.39 0.41
N PHE A 7 -5.88 -6.26 0.36
CA PHE A 7 -6.62 -6.56 -0.87
C PHE A 7 -7.30 -5.32 -1.44
N PHE A 8 -8.01 -4.56 -0.62
CA PHE A 8 -8.65 -3.32 -1.08
C PHE A 8 -7.63 -2.23 -1.47
N LEU A 9 -6.51 -2.13 -0.76
CA LEU A 9 -5.41 -1.23 -1.16
C LEU A 9 -4.79 -1.64 -2.50
N LEU A 10 -4.73 -2.94 -2.80
CA LEU A 10 -4.31 -3.44 -4.11
C LEU A 10 -5.28 -2.97 -5.21
N LEU A 11 -6.58 -3.08 -4.99
CA LEU A 11 -7.59 -2.59 -5.94
C LEU A 11 -7.51 -1.08 -6.14
N ALA A 12 -7.32 -0.31 -5.06
CA ALA A 12 -7.10 1.14 -5.13
C ALA A 12 -5.85 1.47 -5.97
N THR A 13 -4.73 0.81 -5.68
CA THR A 13 -3.46 1.01 -6.38
C THR A 13 -3.58 0.68 -7.87
N ARG A 14 -4.27 -0.42 -8.23
CA ARG A 14 -4.55 -0.78 -9.62
C ARG A 14 -5.31 0.34 -10.35
N ARG A 15 -6.32 0.93 -9.71
CA ARG A 15 -7.10 2.04 -10.31
C ARG A 15 -6.26 3.30 -10.47
N ILE A 16 -5.44 3.64 -9.48
CA ILE A 16 -4.48 4.76 -9.52
C ILE A 16 -3.50 4.62 -10.69
N ILE A 17 -2.91 3.44 -10.88
CA ILE A 17 -1.97 3.19 -11.98
C ILE A 17 -2.65 3.32 -13.35
N SER A 18 -3.91 2.89 -13.45
CA SER A 18 -4.71 3.00 -14.69
C SER A 18 -5.01 4.45 -15.11
N MET A 19 -4.89 5.43 -14.20
CA MET A 19 -5.06 6.87 -14.53
C MET A 19 -4.04 7.38 -15.55
N ARG A 20 -2.91 6.68 -15.73
CA ARG A 20 -1.88 7.00 -16.72
C ARG A 20 -2.44 7.18 -18.14
N SER A 21 -3.50 6.45 -18.52
CA SER A 21 -4.08 6.55 -19.86
C SER A 21 -4.94 7.81 -20.06
N SER A 22 -5.20 8.60 -19.02
CA SER A 22 -6.09 9.77 -19.01
C SER A 22 -7.53 9.55 -19.50
N LYS A 23 -7.94 8.28 -19.71
CA LYS A 23 -9.31 7.90 -20.03
C LYS A 23 -10.10 7.69 -18.74
N ASP A 24 -11.33 8.18 -18.69
CA ASP A 24 -12.28 7.98 -17.58
C ASP A 24 -11.68 8.29 -16.20
N THR A 25 -10.86 9.34 -16.13
CA THR A 25 -10.08 9.66 -14.92
C THR A 25 -10.96 9.90 -13.71
N LYS A 26 -12.12 10.55 -13.89
CA LYS A 26 -13.11 10.76 -12.83
C LYS A 26 -13.60 9.44 -12.23
N PHE A 27 -14.01 8.48 -13.05
CA PHE A 27 -14.43 7.15 -12.55
C PHE A 27 -13.30 6.41 -11.85
N LYS A 28 -12.06 6.51 -12.37
CA LYS A 28 -10.89 5.87 -11.73
C LYS A 28 -10.57 6.47 -10.36
N ILE A 29 -10.68 7.81 -10.21
CA ILE A 29 -10.48 8.49 -8.94
C ILE A 29 -11.57 8.09 -7.95
N PHE A 30 -12.83 8.04 -8.39
CA PHE A 30 -13.96 7.62 -7.57
C PHE A 30 -13.78 6.19 -7.07
N ASP A 31 -13.48 5.25 -7.98
CA ASP A 31 -13.21 3.85 -7.64
C ASP A 31 -12.05 3.73 -6.65
N ALA A 32 -10.93 4.40 -6.90
CA ALA A 32 -9.77 4.36 -6.02
C ALA A 32 -10.11 4.88 -4.61
N THR A 33 -10.89 5.95 -4.53
CA THR A 33 -11.35 6.53 -3.26
C THR A 33 -12.21 5.55 -2.49
N ILE A 34 -13.17 4.91 -3.15
CA ILE A 34 -14.03 3.88 -2.53
C ILE A 34 -13.17 2.74 -1.96
N TRP A 35 -12.24 2.21 -2.74
CA TRP A 35 -11.41 1.09 -2.28
C TRP A 35 -10.52 1.45 -1.10
N VAL A 36 -9.97 2.65 -1.05
CA VAL A 36 -9.21 3.12 0.13
C VAL A 36 -10.12 3.22 1.36
N LEU A 37 -11.31 3.80 1.21
CA LEU A 37 -12.22 3.96 2.34
C LEU A 37 -12.75 2.62 2.86
N VAL A 38 -13.09 1.69 1.98
CA VAL A 38 -13.46 0.32 2.36
C VAL A 38 -12.30 -0.37 3.07
N SER A 39 -11.07 -0.18 2.61
CA SER A 39 -9.87 -0.67 3.31
C SER A 39 -9.78 -0.10 4.73
N SER A 40 -10.08 1.20 4.90
CA SER A 40 -10.04 1.86 6.21
C SER A 40 -11.05 1.34 7.24
N LEU A 41 -12.13 0.70 6.80
CA LEU A 41 -13.08 0.02 7.70
C LEU A 41 -12.48 -1.23 8.34
N PHE A 42 -11.48 -1.86 7.72
CA PHE A 42 -10.73 -2.97 8.31
C PHE A 42 -9.55 -2.50 9.15
N TYR A 43 -9.02 -1.32 8.83
CA TYR A 43 -7.84 -0.76 9.47
C TYR A 43 -7.91 0.77 9.46
N ASP A 44 -8.15 1.39 10.61
CA ASP A 44 -8.33 2.84 10.80
C ASP A 44 -7.29 3.69 10.04
N TRP A 45 -6.00 3.40 10.21
CA TRP A 45 -4.92 4.16 9.58
C TRP A 45 -4.77 3.96 8.06
N ALA A 46 -5.46 2.98 7.46
CA ALA A 46 -5.43 2.81 6.01
C ALA A 46 -6.09 4.00 5.27
N ILE A 47 -6.85 4.84 5.98
CA ILE A 47 -7.36 6.11 5.43
C ILE A 47 -6.26 7.04 4.91
N LEU A 48 -5.01 6.92 5.40
CA LEU A 48 -3.85 7.67 4.89
C LEU A 48 -3.58 7.43 3.40
N TYR A 49 -4.03 6.30 2.85
CA TYR A 49 -3.93 6.05 1.41
C TYR A 49 -4.78 7.00 0.56
N LEU A 50 -5.67 7.81 1.14
CA LEU A 50 -6.34 8.89 0.41
C LEU A 50 -5.33 9.92 -0.09
N ILE A 51 -4.23 10.14 0.65
CA ILE A 51 -3.12 11.01 0.20
C ILE A 51 -2.58 10.51 -1.14
N LEU A 52 -2.52 9.19 -1.35
CA LEU A 52 -2.08 8.60 -2.61
C LEU A 52 -3.04 8.89 -3.76
N VAL A 53 -4.35 8.93 -3.49
CA VAL A 53 -5.38 9.31 -4.49
C VAL A 53 -5.19 10.76 -4.91
N PHE A 54 -5.03 11.69 -3.95
CA PHE A 54 -4.76 13.09 -4.26
C PHE A 54 -3.43 13.29 -4.98
N ALA A 55 -2.37 12.57 -4.58
CA ALA A 55 -1.09 12.58 -5.30
C ALA A 55 -1.25 12.12 -6.75
N ALA A 56 -2.09 11.10 -7.02
CA ALA A 56 -2.37 10.65 -8.37
C ALA A 56 -3.10 11.71 -9.22
N ILE A 57 -4.05 12.45 -8.63
CA ILE A 57 -4.71 13.60 -9.29
C ILE A 57 -3.67 14.65 -9.63
N PHE A 58 -2.83 15.02 -8.67
CA PHE A 58 -1.77 16.01 -8.86
C PHE A 58 -0.82 15.65 -10.00
N PHE A 59 -0.34 14.40 -10.09
CA PHE A 59 0.61 14.04 -11.15
C PHE A 59 -0.02 13.81 -12.52
N TYR A 60 -1.25 13.29 -12.60
CA TYR A 60 -1.86 12.94 -13.89
C TYR A 60 -2.77 14.03 -14.45
N GLN A 61 -3.56 14.72 -13.61
CA GLN A 61 -4.58 15.68 -14.06
C GLN A 61 -4.81 16.82 -13.05
N ALA A 62 -3.76 17.54 -12.64
CA ALA A 62 -3.85 18.64 -11.68
C ALA A 62 -4.77 19.78 -12.13
N ASN A 63 -4.83 20.07 -13.43
CA ASN A 63 -5.46 21.28 -13.98
C ASN A 63 -7.01 21.24 -13.95
N ASP A 64 -7.64 20.07 -13.85
CA ASP A 64 -9.11 19.98 -13.84
C ASP A 64 -9.62 19.92 -12.39
N ILE A 65 -10.14 21.05 -11.89
CA ILE A 65 -10.71 21.17 -10.54
C ILE A 65 -11.81 20.14 -10.27
N ARG A 66 -12.54 19.68 -11.31
CA ARG A 66 -13.59 18.68 -11.14
C ARG A 66 -13.04 17.35 -10.64
N ASN A 67 -11.80 17.01 -11.01
CA ASN A 67 -11.14 15.79 -10.54
C ASN A 67 -10.83 15.85 -9.04
N TRP A 68 -10.52 17.02 -8.50
CA TRP A 68 -10.28 17.24 -7.08
C TRP A 68 -11.56 17.10 -6.24
N LEU A 69 -12.73 17.33 -6.84
CA LEU A 69 -14.02 17.16 -6.18
C LEU A 69 -14.47 15.68 -6.10
N VAL A 70 -13.98 14.82 -6.98
CA VAL A 70 -14.41 13.41 -7.06
C VAL A 70 -14.13 12.60 -5.79
N PRO A 71 -12.96 12.70 -5.12
CA PRO A 71 -12.71 11.99 -3.88
C PRO A 71 -13.74 12.32 -2.80
N PHE A 72 -14.18 13.58 -2.69
CA PHE A 72 -15.20 13.96 -1.71
C PHE A 72 -16.55 13.29 -1.99
N ALA A 73 -16.93 13.15 -3.27
CA ALA A 73 -18.11 12.37 -3.64
C ALA A 73 -17.97 10.89 -3.22
N GLY A 74 -16.79 10.29 -3.45
CA GLY A 74 -16.50 8.92 -3.02
C GLY A 74 -16.57 8.73 -1.50
N ILE A 75 -16.02 9.68 -0.74
CA ILE A 75 -16.11 9.73 0.73
C ILE A 75 -17.56 9.73 1.18
N PHE A 76 -18.37 10.63 0.62
CA PHE A 76 -19.79 10.73 0.94
C PHE A 76 -20.54 9.43 0.61
N THR A 77 -20.28 8.82 -0.55
CA THR A 77 -20.91 7.55 -0.94
C THR A 77 -20.60 6.43 0.05
N VAL A 78 -19.33 6.19 0.38
CA VAL A 78 -18.96 5.12 1.32
C VAL A 78 -19.50 5.41 2.71
N TYR A 79 -19.47 6.66 3.17
CA TYR A 79 -20.05 7.05 4.45
C TYR A 79 -21.55 6.71 4.53
N MET A 80 -22.33 7.10 3.52
CA MET A 80 -23.76 6.82 3.47
C MET A 80 -24.05 5.32 3.45
N ILE A 81 -23.34 4.55 2.62
CA ILE A 81 -23.50 3.09 2.55
C ILE A 81 -23.13 2.43 3.89
N ALA A 82 -21.97 2.78 4.45
CA ALA A 82 -21.51 2.22 5.72
C ALA A 82 -22.48 2.54 6.85
N LYS A 83 -22.96 3.78 6.95
CA LYS A 83 -23.98 4.18 7.94
C LYS A 83 -25.26 3.37 7.80
N SER A 84 -25.77 3.20 6.58
CA SER A 84 -26.98 2.40 6.33
C SER A 84 -26.80 0.96 6.78
N ILE A 85 -25.69 0.32 6.43
CA ILE A 85 -25.38 -1.07 6.85
C ILE A 85 -25.27 -1.17 8.37
N LEU A 86 -24.59 -0.22 9.02
CA LEU A 86 -24.41 -0.23 10.48
C LEU A 86 -25.71 0.02 11.25
N ILE A 87 -26.63 0.82 10.70
CA ILE A 87 -27.97 1.01 11.27
C ILE A 87 -28.75 -0.31 11.20
N LEU A 88 -28.73 -1.00 10.05
CA LEU A 88 -29.38 -2.31 9.88
C LEU A 88 -28.78 -3.38 10.80
N ALA A 89 -27.46 -3.36 10.99
CA ALA A 89 -26.74 -4.26 11.89
C ALA A 89 -26.83 -3.87 13.38
N ASN A 90 -27.56 -2.80 13.71
CA ASN A 90 -27.68 -2.23 15.06
C ASN A 90 -26.33 -1.86 15.73
N GLN A 91 -25.29 -1.56 14.93
CA GLN A 91 -23.95 -1.16 15.39
C GLN A 91 -23.66 0.32 15.09
N LYS A 92 -24.54 1.22 15.54
CA LYS A 92 -24.48 2.66 15.22
C LYS A 92 -23.20 3.35 15.69
N GLN A 93 -22.55 2.83 16.73
CA GLN A 93 -21.34 3.41 17.33
C GLN A 93 -20.03 2.93 16.69
N PHE A 94 -20.07 1.92 15.80
CA PHE A 94 -18.87 1.32 15.23
C PHE A 94 -17.90 2.34 14.62
N LEU A 95 -18.39 3.31 13.83
CA LEU A 95 -17.50 4.31 13.21
C LEU A 95 -16.79 5.19 14.26
N VAL A 96 -17.48 5.52 15.36
CA VAL A 96 -16.91 6.37 16.42
C VAL A 96 -15.87 5.61 17.23
N THR A 97 -16.11 4.32 17.48
CA THR A 97 -15.14 3.47 18.21
C THR A 97 -13.98 3.02 17.34
N HIS A 98 -14.21 2.83 16.04
CA HIS A 98 -13.20 2.38 15.09
C HIS A 98 -12.21 3.49 14.71
N TYR A 99 -12.69 4.71 14.42
CA TYR A 99 -11.85 5.85 14.04
C TYR A 99 -11.39 6.70 15.24
N GLN A 100 -10.89 6.05 16.29
CA GLN A 100 -10.29 6.75 17.42
C GLN A 100 -8.83 7.18 17.16
N PHE A 101 -8.19 6.61 16.13
CA PHE A 101 -6.78 6.89 15.78
C PHE A 101 -5.84 6.82 16.99
N ASN A 102 -6.10 5.87 17.89
CA ASN A 102 -5.30 5.69 19.10
C ASN A 102 -3.85 5.37 18.71
N PHE A 103 -2.96 6.29 19.05
CA PHE A 103 -1.51 6.17 18.83
C PHE A 103 -0.90 5.50 20.06
N SER A 104 -0.75 4.18 20.00
CA SER A 104 -0.06 3.39 21.01
C SER A 104 1.27 2.92 20.44
N VAL A 105 2.33 3.69 20.65
CA VAL A 105 3.69 3.23 20.36
C VAL A 105 4.22 2.56 21.60
N ASP A 106 4.18 1.23 21.60
CA ASP A 106 4.87 0.47 22.63
C ASP A 106 6.38 0.44 22.32
N VAL A 107 7.15 1.18 23.12
CA VAL A 107 8.61 1.28 22.99
C VAL A 107 9.29 -0.09 23.24
N ALA A 108 8.67 -0.96 24.04
CA ALA A 108 9.16 -2.33 24.23
C ALA A 108 9.00 -3.16 22.94
N TYR A 109 7.89 -2.97 22.22
CA TYR A 109 7.70 -3.60 20.92
C TYR A 109 8.63 -3.00 19.85
N PHE A 110 8.93 -1.70 19.90
CA PHE A 110 9.94 -1.11 19.01
C PHE A 110 11.31 -1.77 19.21
N THR A 111 11.62 -2.19 20.44
CA THR A 111 12.85 -2.93 20.78
C THR A 111 12.79 -4.36 20.24
N TYR A 112 11.64 -5.05 20.32
CA TYR A 112 11.42 -6.37 19.69
C TYR A 112 11.43 -6.33 18.15
N TRP A 113 10.87 -5.28 17.55
CA TRP A 113 10.91 -4.98 16.12
C TRP A 113 12.35 -4.66 15.68
N GLY A 114 13.07 -3.93 16.53
CA GLY A 114 14.51 -3.65 16.44
C GLY A 114 15.39 -4.91 16.53
N HIS A 115 14.95 -5.93 17.28
CA HIS A 115 15.63 -7.22 17.37
C HIS A 115 15.22 -8.22 16.29
N SER A 116 14.07 -8.01 15.63
CA SER A 116 13.59 -8.84 14.54
C SER A 116 14.38 -8.55 13.25
N THR A 117 15.57 -9.16 13.16
CA THR A 117 16.50 -9.05 12.02
C THR A 117 15.81 -9.17 10.66
N LYS A 118 14.78 -10.01 10.56
CA LYS A 118 13.95 -10.22 9.35
C LYS A 118 13.20 -8.96 8.89
N LEU A 119 12.60 -8.20 9.82
CA LEU A 119 11.77 -7.04 9.50
C LEU A 119 12.63 -5.82 9.14
N ILE A 120 13.73 -5.61 9.84
CA ILE A 120 14.72 -4.59 9.49
C ILE A 120 15.29 -4.87 8.09
N LEU A 121 15.70 -6.11 7.84
CA LEU A 121 16.25 -6.49 6.56
C LEU A 121 15.23 -6.31 5.43
N PHE A 122 13.97 -6.65 5.66
CA PHE A 122 12.87 -6.37 4.72
C PHE A 122 12.70 -4.87 4.45
N ALA A 123 12.64 -4.03 5.49
CA ALA A 123 12.47 -2.59 5.35
C ALA A 123 13.65 -1.94 4.62
N VAL A 124 14.90 -2.29 4.99
CA VAL A 124 16.12 -1.77 4.39
C VAL A 124 16.25 -2.20 2.92
N ILE A 125 16.04 -3.49 2.62
CA ILE A 125 16.11 -3.99 1.23
C ILE A 125 15.03 -3.32 0.38
N THR A 126 13.81 -3.21 0.89
CA THR A 126 12.71 -2.60 0.12
C THR A 126 12.94 -1.11 -0.10
N PHE A 127 13.44 -0.41 0.91
CA PHE A 127 13.80 1.01 0.80
C PHE A 127 14.93 1.21 -0.22
N LEU A 128 16.01 0.41 -0.13
CA LEU A 128 17.15 0.50 -1.02
C LEU A 128 16.78 0.15 -2.47
N THR A 129 16.01 -0.93 -2.68
CA THR A 129 15.50 -1.32 -4.01
C THR A 129 14.56 -0.26 -4.58
N GLY A 130 13.70 0.35 -3.76
CA GLY A 130 12.86 1.48 -4.15
C GLY A 130 13.66 2.70 -4.61
N LEU A 131 14.71 3.05 -3.87
CA LEU A 131 15.61 4.16 -4.19
C LEU A 131 16.39 3.89 -5.49
N LEU A 132 16.93 2.68 -5.65
CA LEU A 132 17.64 2.27 -6.87
C LEU A 132 16.71 2.21 -8.09
N ALA A 133 15.48 1.73 -7.93
CA ALA A 133 14.47 1.75 -8.97
C ALA A 133 14.14 3.19 -9.39
N PHE A 134 13.96 4.10 -8.41
CA PHE A 134 13.69 5.51 -8.66
C PHE A 134 14.82 6.18 -9.48
N VAL A 135 16.08 5.98 -9.08
CA VAL A 135 17.25 6.58 -9.77
C VAL A 135 17.39 6.04 -11.20
N LYS A 136 17.25 4.72 -11.41
CA LYS A 136 17.38 4.13 -12.76
C LYS A 136 16.23 4.51 -13.69
N LEU A 137 15.03 4.72 -13.15
CA LEU A 137 13.82 5.01 -13.93
C LEU A 137 13.63 6.49 -14.24
N GLY A 138 14.46 7.40 -13.71
CA GLY A 138 14.46 8.82 -14.12
C GLY A 138 14.64 9.05 -15.63
N LYS A 139 15.15 8.05 -16.36
CA LYS A 139 15.29 8.06 -17.83
C LYS A 139 14.09 7.46 -18.60
N ALA A 140 13.05 7.02 -17.90
CA ALA A 140 11.85 6.44 -18.50
C ALA A 140 10.82 7.53 -18.89
N GLY A 141 9.93 7.24 -19.84
CA GLY A 141 8.88 8.19 -20.23
C GLY A 141 8.00 8.64 -19.06
N PHE A 142 7.56 9.91 -19.07
CA PHE A 142 6.86 10.62 -17.99
C PHE A 142 5.85 9.77 -17.19
N GLY A 143 4.93 9.08 -17.88
CA GLY A 143 3.91 8.27 -17.21
C GLY A 143 4.45 7.06 -16.42
N ARG A 144 5.57 6.46 -16.83
CA ARG A 144 6.21 5.36 -16.07
C ARG A 144 6.87 5.91 -14.81
N VAL A 145 7.49 7.08 -14.89
CA VAL A 145 8.13 7.74 -13.73
C VAL A 145 7.09 8.11 -12.68
N VAL A 146 5.97 8.70 -13.09
CA VAL A 146 4.85 9.02 -12.18
C VAL A 146 4.29 7.78 -11.50
N THR A 147 4.07 6.68 -12.26
CA THR A 147 3.60 5.42 -11.69
C THR A 147 4.54 4.90 -10.59
N MET A 148 5.87 4.95 -10.81
CA MET A 148 6.84 4.52 -9.80
C MET A 148 6.88 5.43 -8.58
N ARG A 149 6.72 6.75 -8.78
CA ARG A 149 6.61 7.71 -7.67
C ARG A 149 5.43 7.39 -6.77
N LEU A 150 4.27 7.08 -7.36
CA LEU A 150 3.08 6.69 -6.61
C LEU A 150 3.29 5.37 -5.86
N ILE A 151 3.94 4.37 -6.47
CA ILE A 151 4.26 3.11 -5.79
C ILE A 151 5.24 3.34 -4.63
N ALA A 152 6.23 4.20 -4.79
CA ALA A 152 7.16 4.58 -3.72
C ALA A 152 6.43 5.32 -2.58
N PHE A 153 5.55 6.27 -2.89
CA PHE A 153 4.71 6.92 -1.88
C PHE A 153 3.80 5.93 -1.16
N SER A 154 3.23 4.95 -1.89
CA SER A 154 2.47 3.86 -1.29
C SER A 154 3.29 3.02 -0.31
N PHE A 155 4.60 2.82 -0.56
CA PHE A 155 5.50 2.14 0.36
C PHE A 155 5.75 2.97 1.62
N VAL A 156 6.04 4.26 1.46
CA VAL A 156 6.26 5.19 2.59
C VAL A 156 5.01 5.29 3.46
N ILE A 157 3.83 5.44 2.87
CA ILE A 157 2.56 5.45 3.61
C ILE A 157 2.37 4.14 4.37
N GLY A 158 2.64 2.99 3.75
CA GLY A 158 2.54 1.70 4.42
C GLY A 158 3.51 1.55 5.62
N LEU A 159 4.74 2.08 5.51
CA LEU A 159 5.67 2.12 6.64
C LEU A 159 5.17 3.03 7.77
N LEU A 160 4.61 4.19 7.43
CA LEU A 160 4.00 5.09 8.42
C LEU A 160 2.85 4.38 9.14
N VAL A 161 1.96 3.72 8.39
CA VAL A 161 0.84 2.94 8.96
C VAL A 161 1.36 1.86 9.93
N ASN A 162 2.47 1.19 9.62
CA ASN A 162 3.08 0.22 10.52
C ASN A 162 3.55 0.84 11.84
N ILE A 163 4.17 2.01 11.78
CA ILE A 163 4.71 2.70 12.95
C ILE A 163 3.56 3.23 13.83
N LEU A 164 2.51 3.76 13.22
CA LEU A 164 1.38 4.39 13.92
C LEU A 164 0.54 3.40 14.73
N LYS A 165 0.59 2.12 14.39
CA LYS A 165 -0.20 1.06 15.04
C LYS A 165 0.69 -0.14 15.36
N LEU A 166 1.79 0.18 16.03
CA LEU A 166 2.72 -0.79 16.56
C LEU A 166 2.15 -1.37 17.86
N SER A 167 1.26 -2.36 17.74
CA SER A 167 0.60 -3.01 18.87
C SER A 167 0.61 -4.52 18.74
N ASP A 168 0.50 -5.22 19.87
CA ASP A 168 0.43 -6.68 19.91
C ASP A 168 -0.69 -7.22 18.99
N ASN A 169 -0.38 -8.33 18.32
CA ASN A 169 -1.29 -9.08 17.43
C ASN A 169 -1.77 -8.37 16.15
N VAL A 170 -1.30 -7.16 15.85
CA VAL A 170 -1.64 -6.45 14.62
C VAL A 170 -0.41 -6.38 13.74
N TYR A 171 -0.44 -7.08 12.60
CA TYR A 171 0.66 -7.10 11.63
C TYR A 171 0.31 -6.26 10.39
N PRO A 172 0.33 -4.92 10.47
CA PRO A 172 0.09 -4.06 9.31
C PRO A 172 1.20 -4.18 8.26
N VAL A 173 2.33 -4.84 8.59
CA VAL A 173 3.48 -5.01 7.69
C VAL A 173 3.03 -5.58 6.34
N ILE A 174 2.01 -6.44 6.31
CA ILE A 174 1.42 -6.99 5.09
C ILE A 174 0.96 -5.92 4.07
N ILE A 175 0.61 -4.72 4.52
CA ILE A 175 0.24 -3.58 3.66
C ILE A 175 1.45 -3.11 2.83
N THR A 176 2.66 -3.18 3.40
CA THR A 176 3.90 -2.76 2.71
C THR A 176 4.39 -3.77 1.68
N PHE A 177 3.96 -5.04 1.75
CA PHE A 177 4.40 -6.08 0.81
C PHE A 177 4.02 -5.75 -0.64
N LEU A 178 2.82 -5.20 -0.86
CA LEU A 178 2.36 -4.87 -2.21
C LEU A 178 3.30 -3.90 -2.93
N PRO A 179 3.54 -2.67 -2.42
CA PRO A 179 4.44 -1.74 -3.09
C PRO A 179 5.89 -2.27 -3.09
N ALA A 180 6.31 -3.04 -2.08
CA ALA A 180 7.63 -3.67 -2.03
C ALA A 180 7.88 -4.61 -3.23
N VAL A 181 6.96 -5.55 -3.47
CA VAL A 181 7.09 -6.56 -4.55
C VAL A 181 7.09 -5.88 -5.93
N ILE A 182 6.32 -4.80 -6.10
CA ILE A 182 6.31 -4.07 -7.38
C ILE A 182 7.65 -3.37 -7.61
N LEU A 183 8.22 -2.71 -6.59
CA LEU A 183 9.54 -2.07 -6.69
C LEU A 183 10.65 -3.09 -6.93
N MET A 184 10.61 -4.22 -6.22
CA MET A 184 11.59 -5.30 -6.36
C MET A 184 11.54 -5.93 -7.76
N THR A 185 10.35 -6.27 -8.25
CA THR A 185 10.16 -6.80 -9.60
C THR A 185 10.71 -5.83 -10.66
N LYS A 186 10.46 -4.54 -10.50
CA LYS A 186 10.96 -3.52 -11.42
C LYS A 186 12.47 -3.33 -11.35
N TYR A 187 13.05 -3.46 -10.16
CA TYR A 187 14.49 -3.49 -10.02
C TYR A 187 15.11 -4.69 -10.76
N ILE A 188 14.55 -5.90 -10.59
CA ILE A 188 15.01 -7.11 -11.28
C ILE A 188 14.89 -6.94 -12.82
N GLU A 189 13.77 -6.40 -13.30
CA GLU A 189 13.56 -6.11 -14.74
C GLU A 189 14.58 -5.10 -15.29
N SER A 190 15.08 -4.18 -14.47
CA SER A 190 16.08 -3.19 -14.88
C SER A 190 17.50 -3.76 -15.10
N ILE A 191 17.78 -4.98 -14.62
CA ILE A 191 19.10 -5.61 -14.72
C ILE A 191 19.34 -6.02 -16.17
N ARG A 192 20.37 -5.44 -16.81
CA ARG A 192 20.69 -5.71 -18.24
C ARG A 192 21.20 -7.13 -18.50
N ARG A 193 21.92 -7.74 -17.54
CA ARG A 193 22.51 -9.08 -17.71
C ARG A 193 21.43 -10.15 -17.50
N ALA A 194 21.05 -10.86 -18.56
CA ALA A 194 20.00 -11.89 -18.53
C ALA A 194 20.28 -12.99 -17.48
N ARG A 195 21.52 -13.50 -17.42
CA ARG A 195 21.92 -14.52 -16.45
C ARG A 195 21.65 -14.11 -14.99
N ILE A 196 21.95 -12.87 -14.62
CA ILE A 196 21.71 -12.37 -13.25
C ILE A 196 20.21 -12.22 -12.97
N ARG A 197 19.45 -11.75 -13.97
CA ARG A 197 18.00 -11.61 -13.88
C ARG A 197 17.32 -12.97 -13.65
N GLU A 198 17.70 -13.99 -14.42
CA GLU A 198 17.16 -15.34 -14.30
C GLU A 198 17.48 -15.96 -12.93
N ILE A 199 18.72 -15.86 -12.47
CA ILE A 199 19.13 -16.35 -11.14
C ILE A 199 18.28 -15.69 -10.04
N LEU A 200 18.07 -14.37 -10.10
CA LEU A 200 17.26 -13.66 -9.10
C LEU A 200 15.78 -14.04 -9.14
N LEU A 201 15.20 -14.26 -10.33
CA LEU A 201 13.81 -14.72 -10.47
C LEU A 201 13.62 -16.13 -9.90
N ILE A 202 14.54 -17.06 -10.23
CA ILE A 202 14.52 -18.42 -9.69
C ILE A 202 14.68 -18.39 -8.16
N ALA A 203 15.64 -17.62 -7.65
CA ALA A 203 15.84 -17.47 -6.21
C ALA A 203 14.60 -16.92 -5.49
N SER A 204 13.87 -15.98 -6.11
CA SER A 204 12.64 -15.42 -5.54
C SER A 204 11.51 -16.43 -5.38
N ILE A 205 11.52 -17.52 -6.16
CA ILE A 205 10.58 -18.64 -6.03
C ILE A 205 11.11 -19.65 -5.01
N ILE A 206 12.38 -20.07 -5.14
CA ILE A 206 12.93 -21.16 -4.32
C ILE A 206 13.07 -20.78 -2.84
N ILE A 207 13.51 -19.54 -2.54
CA ILE A 207 13.79 -19.12 -1.15
C ILE A 207 12.54 -19.24 -0.25
N PRO A 208 11.35 -18.72 -0.62
CA PRO A 208 10.14 -18.91 0.18
C PRO A 208 9.80 -20.37 0.48
N PHE A 209 9.90 -21.26 -0.51
CA PHE A 209 9.62 -22.68 -0.32
C PHE A 209 10.67 -23.35 0.59
N ALA A 210 11.94 -23.01 0.44
CA ALA A 210 13.01 -23.52 1.30
C ALA A 210 12.82 -23.08 2.77
N VAL A 211 12.46 -21.81 3.00
CA VAL A 211 12.16 -21.29 4.34
C VAL A 211 10.93 -21.97 4.94
N LEU A 212 9.89 -22.22 4.14
CA LEU A 212 8.70 -22.93 4.60
C LEU A 212 9.03 -24.37 5.02
N LEU A 213 9.77 -25.10 4.19
CA LEU A 213 10.15 -26.49 4.45
C LEU A 213 11.05 -26.62 5.69
N THR A 214 12.03 -25.73 5.85
CA THR A 214 12.89 -25.70 7.05
C THR A 214 12.10 -25.33 8.30
N GLY A 215 11.13 -24.42 8.20
CA GLY A 215 10.22 -24.10 9.31
C GLY A 215 9.36 -25.28 9.75
N MET A 216 8.88 -26.09 8.80
CA MET A 216 8.13 -27.32 9.10
C MET A 216 9.00 -28.44 9.68
N ALA A 217 10.28 -28.49 9.32
CA ALA A 217 11.20 -29.52 9.81
C ALA A 217 11.75 -29.24 11.23
N ILE A 218 11.57 -28.02 11.75
CA ILE A 218 12.05 -27.58 13.08
C ILE A 218 10.90 -27.58 14.11
N GLN A 219 9.66 -27.74 13.68
CA GLN A 219 8.49 -27.98 14.55
C GLN A 219 8.30 -29.47 14.84
#